data_AF-I0R447-F1
#
_entry.id   AF-I0R447-F1
#
_cell.length_a   1.000
_cell.length_b   1.000
_cell.length_c   1.000
_cell.angle_alpha   90.00
_cell.angle_beta   90.00
_cell.angle_gamma   90.00
#
_symmetry.space_group_name_H-M   'P 1'
#
loop_
_entity.id
_entity.type
_entity.pdbx_description
1 polymer ?
#
loop_
_entity_poly.entity_id
_entity_poly.type
_entity_poly.pdbx_seq_one_letter_code
_entity_poly.pdbx_strand_id
1 'polypeptide(L)' 'MSSRKIFVAIDLKSFYASVECRERNLAPMGVNPVVADKSRTAKTICLAVSPALKSFGVAGIARLFEAKKVWK' A
#
# COMPACT_ATOMS: atom_id res chain seq x y z
N MET A 1 3.42 35.53 -28.91
CA MET A 1 2.83 34.20 -28.72
C MET A 1 3.10 33.76 -27.28
N SER A 2 2.07 33.53 -26.47
CA SER A 2 2.26 33.02 -25.10
C SER A 2 2.73 31.57 -25.15
N SER A 3 3.89 31.27 -24.54
CA SER A 3 4.40 29.89 -24.47
C SER A 3 3.46 29.05 -23.61
N ARG A 4 2.99 27.91 -24.12
CA ARG A 4 2.20 26.96 -23.33
C ARG A 4 3.06 26.40 -22.19
N LYS A 5 2.67 26.66 -20.95
CA LYS A 5 3.27 26.02 -19.77
C LYS A 5 2.68 24.63 -19.61
N ILE A 6 3.55 23.62 -19.47
CA ILE A 6 3.16 22.24 -19.20
C ILE A 6 3.49 21.96 -17.74
N PHE A 7 2.53 21.39 -17.01
CA PHE A 7 2.70 20.94 -15.63
C PHE A 7 2.48 19.44 -15.58
N VAL A 8 3.35 18.72 -14.87
CA VAL A 8 3.25 17.27 -14.68
C VAL A 8 3.27 17.00 -13.18
N ALA A 9 2.29 16.22 -12.71
CA ALA A 9 2.27 15.68 -11.36
C ALA A 9 2.55 14.18 -11.43
N ILE A 10 3.50 13.71 -10.63
CA ILE A 10 3.91 12.31 -10.58
C ILE A 10 3.68 11.82 -9.15
N ASP A 11 2.91 10.73 -9.01
CA ASP A 11 2.65 10.06 -7.74
C ASP A 11 3.11 8.60 -7.82
N LEU A 12 3.61 8.08 -6.69
CA LEU A 12 4.10 6.71 -6.60
C LEU A 12 3.01 5.80 -6.07
N LYS A 13 2.54 4.89 -6.93
CA LYS A 13 1.52 3.93 -6.55
C LYS A 13 2.04 3.01 -5.44
N SER A 14 1.29 2.94 -4.34
CA SER A 14 1.58 2.04 -3.21
C SER A 14 2.97 2.25 -2.58
N PHE A 15 3.41 3.51 -2.48
CA PHE A 15 4.76 3.91 -2.01
C PHE A 15 5.31 3.08 -0.83
N TYR A 16 4.61 3.04 0.30
CA TYR A 16 5.10 2.33 1.49
C TYR A 16 5.29 0.83 1.27
N ALA A 17 4.40 0.19 0.49
CA ALA A 17 4.54 -1.22 0.17
C ALA A 17 5.76 -1.46 -0.74
N SER A 18 5.99 -0.59 -1.71
CA SER A 18 7.15 -0.68 -2.62
C SER A 18 8.47 -0.52 -1.86
N VAL A 19 8.53 0.42 -0.90
CA VAL A 19 9.70 0.60 -0.04
C VAL A 19 9.94 -0.64 0.83
N GLU A 20 8.92 -1.12 1.55
CA GLU A 20 9.05 -2.33 2.39
C GLU A 20 9.46 -3.57 1.59
N CYS A 21 8.96 -3.73 0.36
CA CYS A 21 9.39 -4.84 -0.50
C CYS A 21 10.87 -4.71 -0.86
N ARG A 22 11.34 -3.52 -1.23
CA ARG A 22 12.76 -3.29 -1.55
C ARG A 22 13.66 -3.55 -0.34
N GLU A 23 13.34 -2.99 0.82
CA GLU A 23 14.13 -3.17 2.06
C GLU A 23 14.20 -4.65 2.48
N ARG A 24 13.20 -5.46 2.12
CA ARG A 24 13.14 -6.90 2.42
C ARG A 24 13.58 -7.81 1.27
N ASN A 25 14.09 -7.25 0.16
CA ASN A 25 14.43 -7.98 -1.07
C ASN A 25 13.26 -8.85 -1.63
N LEU A 26 12.03 -8.35 -1.53
CA LEU A 26 10.83 -8.98 -2.08
C LEU A 26 10.44 -8.35 -3.42
N ALA A 27 9.94 -9.16 -4.35
CA ALA A 27 9.37 -8.67 -5.60
C ALA A 27 8.01 -7.99 -5.32
N PRO A 28 7.85 -6.67 -5.55
CA PRO A 28 6.61 -5.95 -5.19
C PRO A 28 5.34 -6.46 -5.88
N MET A 29 5.50 -7.11 -7.04
CA MET A 29 4.40 -7.72 -7.81
C MET A 29 4.17 -9.20 -7.47
N GLY A 30 5.06 -9.83 -6.71
CA GLY A 30 4.99 -11.25 -6.33
C GLY A 30 4.52 -11.49 -4.91
N VAL A 31 4.27 -10.42 -4.14
CA VAL A 31 3.82 -10.49 -2.75
C VAL A 31 2.61 -9.60 -2.51
N ASN A 32 1.89 -9.87 -1.42
CA ASN A 32 0.69 -9.13 -1.02
C ASN A 32 0.95 -8.30 0.25
N PRO A 33 1.77 -7.22 0.20
CA PRO A 33 2.14 -6.47 1.39
C PRO A 33 0.96 -5.71 2.01
N VAL A 34 0.96 -5.68 3.35
CA VAL A 34 0.21 -4.72 4.17
C VAL A 34 1.22 -3.98 5.03
N VAL A 35 1.19 -2.66 4.98
CA VAL A 35 2.04 -1.80 5.81
C VAL A 35 1.17 -1.14 6.85
N ALA A 36 1.52 -1.32 8.13
CA ALA A 36 0.85 -0.69 9.26
C ALA A 36 1.84 -0.50 10.41
N ASP A 37 1.63 0.53 11.22
CA ASP A 37 2.41 0.75 12.43
C ASP A 37 2.02 -0.26 13.52
N LYS A 38 2.89 -1.23 13.77
CA LYS A 38 2.69 -2.31 14.75
C LYS A 38 2.84 -1.85 16.21
N SER A 39 3.39 -0.67 16.47
CA SER A 39 3.47 -0.12 17.84
C SER A 39 2.09 0.31 18.35
N ARG A 40 1.14 0.51 17.44
CA ARG A 40 -0.25 0.84 17.73
C ARG A 40 -1.12 -0.40 17.89
N THR A 41 -2.37 -0.19 18.29
CA THR A 41 -3.36 -1.26 18.42
C THR A 41 -3.72 -1.88 17.06
N ALA A 42 -4.34 -3.06 17.07
CA ALA A 42 -4.84 -3.70 15.85
C ALA A 42 -5.91 -2.86 15.09
N LYS A 43 -6.45 -1.80 15.71
CA LYS A 43 -7.35 -0.82 15.08
C LYS A 43 -6.61 0.26 14.29
N THR A 44 -5.27 0.22 14.23
CA THR A 44 -4.49 1.14 13.40
C THR A 44 -4.85 1.02 11.92
N ILE A 45 -4.72 2.12 11.20
CA ILE A 45 -4.97 2.18 9.76
C ILE A 45 -3.79 1.54 9.00
N CYS A 46 -4.07 0.81 7.94
CA CYS A 46 -3.01 0.37 7.03
C CYS A 46 -2.58 1.56 6.17
N LEU A 47 -1.27 1.81 6.11
CA LEU A 47 -0.64 2.84 5.30
C LEU A 47 -0.55 2.44 3.83
N ALA A 48 -0.44 1.13 3.56
CA ALA A 48 -0.55 0.57 2.23
C ALA A 48 -1.16 -0.84 2.31
N VAL A 49 -1.99 -1.16 1.32
CA VAL A 49 -2.56 -2.48 1.09
C VAL A 49 -2.33 -2.79 -0.38
N SER A 50 -1.70 -3.93 -0.68
CA SER A 50 -1.46 -4.33 -2.06
C SER A 50 -2.77 -4.44 -2.86
N PRO A 51 -2.77 -4.10 -4.17
CA PRO A 51 -3.98 -4.21 -4.99
C PRO A 51 -4.59 -5.62 -5.00
N ALA A 52 -3.75 -6.66 -4.95
CA ALA A 52 -4.19 -8.05 -4.91
C ALA A 52 -5.05 -8.35 -3.67
N LEU A 53 -4.79 -7.73 -2.51
CA LEU A 53 -5.61 -7.96 -1.31
C LEU A 53 -7.06 -7.49 -1.45
N LYS A 54 -7.36 -6.60 -2.40
CA LYS A 54 -8.75 -6.23 -2.70
C LYS A 54 -9.56 -7.41 -3.22
N SER A 55 -8.97 -8.31 -4.01
CA SER A 55 -9.69 -9.51 -4.50
C SER A 55 -10.00 -10.50 -3.39
N PHE A 56 -9.31 -10.39 -2.25
CA PHE A 56 -9.58 -11.19 -1.05
C PHE A 56 -10.53 -10.50 -0.06
N GLY A 57 -11.16 -9.39 -0.45
CA GLY A 57 -12.18 -8.70 0.36
C GLY A 57 -11.62 -7.65 1.33
N VAL A 58 -10.33 -7.30 1.24
CA VAL A 58 -9.74 -6.21 2.04
C VAL A 58 -10.07 -4.86 1.40
N ALA A 59 -10.73 -3.97 2.16
CA ALA A 59 -11.00 -2.62 1.71
C ALA A 59 -9.70 -1.84 1.42
N GLY A 60 -9.75 -0.88 0.49
CA GLY A 60 -8.58 -0.04 0.15
C GLY A 60 -8.05 0.79 1.33
N ILE A 61 -8.88 1.03 2.34
CA ILE A 61 -8.52 1.65 3.62
C ILE A 61 -8.91 0.69 4.75
N ALA A 62 -8.18 -0.40 4.89
CA ALA A 62 -8.42 -1.39 5.94
C ALA A 62 -7.70 -1.02 7.24
N ARG A 63 -8.27 -1.45 8.37
CA ARG A 63 -7.56 -1.54 9.64
C ARG A 63 -6.75 -2.84 9.71
N LEU A 64 -5.70 -2.84 10.52
CA LEU A 64 -4.80 -4.00 10.63
C LEU A 64 -5.54 -5.29 11.02
N PHE A 65 -6.53 -5.21 11.91
CA PHE A 65 -7.34 -6.39 12.29
C PHE A 65 -8.18 -6.95 11.13
N GLU A 66 -8.61 -6.12 10.18
CA GLU A 66 -9.39 -6.55 9.01
C GLU A 66 -8.49 -7.26 8.01
N ALA A 67 -7.31 -6.69 7.75
CA ALA A 67 -6.31 -7.29 6.88
C ALA A 67 -5.82 -8.66 7.41
N LYS A 68 -5.65 -8.80 8.74
CA LYS A 68 -5.24 -10.06 9.38
C LYS A 68 -6.25 -11.20 9.21
N LYS A 69 -7.55 -10.92 9.07
CA LYS A 69 -8.57 -11.98 8.86
C LYS A 69 -8.43 -12.66 7.50
N VAL A 70 -7.81 -11.98 6.54
CA VAL A 70 -7.70 -12.41 5.15
C VAL A 70 -6.35 -13.08 4.87
N TRP A 71 -5.36 -12.83 5.73
CA TRP A 71 -4.05 -13.49 5.69
C TRP A 71 -4.20 -14.93 6.21
N LYS A 72 -4.24 -15.90 5.29
CA LYS A 72 -4.07 -17.33 5.59
C LYS A 72 -2.63 -17.74 5.37
#